data_AF-A0A2P2LXC2-F1
#
_entry.id   AF-A0A2P2LXC2-F1
#
_cell.length_a   1.000
_cell.length_b   1.000
_cell.length_c   1.000
_cell.angle_alpha   90.00
_cell.angle_beta   90.00
_cell.angle_gamma   90.00
#
_symmetry.space_group_name_H-M   'P 1'
#
loop_
_entity.id
_entity.type
_entity.pdbx_description
1 polymer ?
#
loop_
_entity_poly.entity_id
_entity_poly.type
_entity_poly.pdbx_seq_one_letter_code
_entity_poly.pdbx_strand_id
1 'polypeptide(L)'
;MPQVLLCRIHFLKEMLLLPALGNRDEKVISGLACLLSEIGQAAPYLIVEASAEALSLTDALLSCVAFPSEDWEIADSTLQFWSSLASYILSLDAEGTKEGKNVEDIFSPVFLALLDALLLRAQVNESVLSHENETLDLPDALAQFRMNLVELLVDICQLLGPVTFTQKLFFGGWVSVPIRWKEVETKLFALNVVSEVVLQEGQNFDFSVIMQLVTMLSSRPSDELPGFMCIVCRSVADVVGSYSKWLSSIQKNVRPLLLFLAAGISDPQLSSACASALHKFCEDVSPFIYDPTNLEIIMWIGEALEKRPMPLHEEEEVLSAISMVLGSLPNKELQYSLLAKFLSSSYEAIGKLIDVDSNHSCRQNPVTYTQILSSAVRGLYRMGTVFSHLTTSLPTGHPTDNLVCGLLRAFWPILEKLLRSEHVDNGNLSAAACRALSLAVQSSGQHFAMLLHDILDCLSTNFLSFQSYDCYIRAASGVIEEFSQQEEYGSLFVTTFERFTKAASIMALNSSYICDQEPDLVEAYTNFASTFVRGSHKEVLAASGSLLEVSFQKAAICCTAMHRGAALAAMSYLSCK
;
A
#
# COMPACT_ATOMS: atom_id res chain seq x y z
N MET A 1 3.31 43.36 -19.99
CA MET A 1 2.67 42.57 -21.07
C MET A 1 1.40 41.87 -20.57
N PRO A 2 1.40 41.14 -19.44
CA PRO A 2 0.19 40.46 -18.93
C PRO A 2 -1.00 41.40 -18.67
N GLN A 3 -0.75 42.55 -18.05
CA GLN A 3 -1.80 43.57 -17.79
C GLN A 3 -2.49 44.09 -19.07
N VAL A 4 -1.75 44.21 -20.19
CA VAL A 4 -2.30 44.65 -21.48
C VAL A 4 -3.20 43.57 -22.09
N LEU A 5 -2.84 42.29 -21.91
CA LEU A 5 -3.61 41.15 -22.38
C LEU A 5 -4.87 40.94 -21.53
N LEU A 6 -4.79 41.15 -20.21
CA LEU A 6 -5.94 41.15 -19.29
C LEU A 6 -7.03 42.13 -19.73
N CYS A 7 -6.66 43.36 -20.15
CA CYS A 7 -7.63 44.33 -20.69
C CYS A 7 -8.33 43.89 -21.99
N ARG A 8 -7.91 42.80 -22.64
CA ARG A 8 -8.54 42.24 -23.85
C ARG A 8 -9.42 41.03 -23.57
N ILE A 9 -9.45 40.52 -22.34
CA ILE A 9 -10.18 39.31 -21.97
C ILE A 9 -11.67 39.43 -22.27
N HIS A 10 -12.29 40.57 -21.96
CA HIS A 10 -13.71 40.75 -22.24
C HIS A 10 -14.03 40.59 -23.74
N PHE A 11 -13.18 41.13 -24.62
CA PHE A 11 -13.34 40.94 -26.05
C PHE A 11 -13.15 39.47 -26.47
N LEU A 12 -12.09 38.82 -25.98
CA LEU A 12 -11.82 37.41 -26.29
C LEU A 12 -12.98 36.50 -25.85
N LYS A 13 -13.53 36.77 -24.67
CA LYS A 13 -14.67 36.03 -24.11
C LYS A 13 -15.93 36.24 -24.94
N GLU A 14 -16.38 37.49 -25.09
CA GLU A 14 -17.68 37.81 -25.69
C GLU A 14 -17.70 37.55 -27.20
N MET A 15 -16.62 37.86 -27.91
CA MET A 15 -16.59 37.82 -29.38
C MET A 15 -16.09 36.51 -29.96
N LEU A 16 -15.31 35.72 -29.21
CA LEU A 16 -14.71 34.47 -29.69
C LEU A 16 -15.18 33.26 -28.89
N LEU A 17 -15.01 33.28 -27.56
CA LEU A 17 -15.31 32.11 -26.73
C LEU A 17 -16.81 31.78 -26.69
N LEU A 18 -17.67 32.74 -26.35
CA LEU A 18 -19.12 32.48 -26.25
C LEU A 18 -19.72 31.98 -27.58
N PRO A 19 -19.40 32.56 -28.76
CA PRO A 19 -19.83 32.00 -30.04
C PRO A 19 -19.26 30.59 -30.29
N ALA A 20 -18.00 30.33 -29.95
CA ALA A 20 -17.39 29.02 -30.12
C ALA A 20 -18.06 27.96 -29.25
N LEU A 21 -18.37 28.28 -27.98
CA LEU A 21 -19.13 27.42 -27.07
C LEU A 21 -20.53 27.12 -27.62
N GLY A 22 -21.24 28.13 -28.13
CA GLY A 22 -22.56 27.97 -28.74
C GLY A 22 -22.56 27.09 -29.99
N ASN A 23 -21.50 27.19 -30.80
CA ASN A 23 -21.32 26.39 -32.01
C ASN A 23 -20.60 25.04 -31.77
N ARG A 24 -20.15 24.77 -30.54
CA ARG A 24 -19.31 23.61 -30.16
C ARG A 24 -18.04 23.47 -31.01
N ASP A 25 -17.36 24.59 -31.28
CA ASP A 25 -16.08 24.59 -32.01
C ASP A 25 -14.91 24.27 -31.05
N GLU A 26 -14.66 22.98 -30.84
CA GLU A 26 -13.65 22.49 -29.89
C GLU A 26 -12.24 23.01 -30.16
N LYS A 27 -11.87 23.23 -31.43
CA LYS A 27 -10.54 23.75 -31.78
C LYS A 27 -10.35 25.18 -31.31
N VAL A 28 -11.36 26.01 -31.51
CA VAL A 28 -11.33 27.41 -31.05
C VAL A 28 -11.39 27.45 -29.52
N ILE A 29 -12.23 26.63 -28.89
CA ILE A 29 -12.33 26.56 -27.43
C ILE A 29 -11.00 26.11 -26.82
N SER A 30 -10.38 25.05 -27.33
CA SER A 30 -9.08 24.55 -26.87
C SER A 30 -7.98 25.61 -27.01
N GLY A 31 -7.87 26.26 -28.17
CA GLY A 31 -6.90 27.33 -28.39
C GLY A 31 -7.11 28.53 -27.45
N LEU A 32 -8.36 28.90 -27.17
CA LEU A 32 -8.69 29.97 -26.22
C LEU A 32 -8.44 29.55 -24.77
N ALA A 33 -8.75 28.31 -24.38
CA ALA A 33 -8.47 27.79 -23.04
C ALA A 33 -6.96 27.88 -22.75
N CYS A 34 -6.11 27.37 -23.65
CA CYS A 34 -4.66 27.49 -23.50
C CYS A 34 -4.19 28.94 -23.40
N LEU A 35 -4.64 29.82 -24.31
CA LEU A 35 -4.25 31.23 -24.29
C LEU A 35 -4.63 31.94 -22.98
N LEU A 36 -5.86 31.72 -22.52
CA LEU A 36 -6.38 32.35 -21.30
C LEU A 36 -5.65 31.81 -20.05
N SER A 37 -5.36 30.51 -20.02
CA SER A 37 -4.57 29.87 -18.96
C SER A 37 -3.18 30.49 -18.85
N GLU A 38 -2.48 30.63 -19.98
CA GLU A 38 -1.13 31.23 -20.04
C GLU A 38 -1.14 32.71 -19.60
N ILE A 39 -2.15 33.48 -19.99
CA ILE A 39 -2.29 34.88 -19.55
C ILE A 39 -2.44 34.96 -18.03
N GLY A 40 -3.26 34.07 -17.45
CA GLY A 40 -3.48 34.02 -16.01
C GLY A 40 -2.24 33.56 -15.23
N GLN A 41 -1.58 32.51 -15.70
CA GLN A 41 -0.37 31.94 -15.08
C GLN A 41 0.82 32.91 -15.13
N ALA A 42 0.93 33.74 -16.17
CA ALA A 42 2.01 34.72 -16.27
C ALA A 42 1.95 35.82 -15.20
N ALA A 43 0.80 36.04 -14.56
CA ALA A 43 0.63 37.09 -13.55
C ALA A 43 -0.48 36.76 -12.53
N PRO A 44 -0.29 35.75 -11.66
CA PRO A 44 -1.30 35.34 -10.66
C PRO A 44 -1.66 36.47 -9.68
N TYR A 45 -0.70 37.34 -9.36
CA TYR A 45 -0.92 38.51 -8.50
C TYR A 45 -1.98 39.48 -9.07
N LEU A 46 -2.05 39.65 -10.40
CA LEU A 46 -3.08 40.50 -11.04
C LEU A 46 -4.46 39.85 -11.04
N ILE A 47 -4.51 38.51 -11.01
CA ILE A 47 -5.78 37.78 -10.93
C ILE A 47 -6.36 37.94 -9.54
N VAL A 48 -5.53 37.80 -8.50
CA VAL A 48 -5.93 37.94 -7.10
C VAL A 48 -6.44 39.34 -6.74
N GLU A 49 -6.05 40.39 -7.47
CA GLU A 49 -6.64 41.74 -7.33
C GLU A 49 -8.16 41.79 -7.60
N ALA A 50 -8.74 40.73 -8.17
CA ALA A 50 -10.18 40.58 -8.41
C ALA A 50 -10.80 41.74 -9.23
N SER A 51 -10.02 42.30 -10.15
CA SER A 51 -10.53 43.25 -11.15
C SER A 51 -11.63 42.61 -12.01
N ALA A 52 -12.46 43.45 -12.65
CA ALA A 52 -13.52 42.96 -13.54
C ALA A 52 -12.96 42.10 -14.68
N GLU A 53 -11.78 42.45 -15.18
CA GLU A 53 -11.04 41.70 -16.20
C GLU A 53 -10.54 40.34 -15.69
N ALA A 54 -10.00 40.30 -14.47
CA ALA A 54 -9.54 39.07 -13.83
C ALA A 54 -10.70 38.09 -13.58
N LEU A 55 -11.81 38.59 -13.03
CA LEU A 55 -13.02 37.78 -12.84
C LEU A 55 -13.63 37.34 -14.17
N SER A 56 -13.53 38.16 -15.21
CA SER A 56 -13.95 37.75 -16.57
C SER A 56 -13.03 36.66 -17.15
N LEU A 57 -11.75 36.64 -16.79
CA LEU A 57 -10.80 35.61 -17.23
C LEU A 57 -11.15 34.29 -16.55
N THR A 58 -11.37 34.30 -15.23
CA THR A 58 -11.71 33.11 -14.46
C THR A 58 -13.06 32.54 -14.89
N ASP A 59 -14.06 33.39 -15.18
CA ASP A 59 -15.36 32.94 -15.69
C ASP A 59 -15.26 32.35 -17.11
N ALA A 60 -14.39 32.90 -17.96
CA ALA A 60 -14.13 32.35 -19.29
C ALA A 60 -13.48 30.96 -19.18
N LEU A 61 -12.45 30.80 -18.35
CA LEU A 61 -11.79 29.51 -18.11
C LEU A 61 -12.74 28.49 -17.47
N LEU A 62 -13.58 28.92 -16.53
CA LEU A 62 -14.61 28.06 -15.94
C LEU A 62 -15.60 27.56 -16.98
N SER A 63 -15.99 28.41 -17.93
CA SER A 63 -16.84 28.02 -19.06
C SER A 63 -16.16 26.98 -19.97
N CYS A 64 -14.83 27.06 -20.14
CA CYS A 64 -14.06 26.03 -20.85
C CYS A 64 -14.05 24.69 -20.09
N VAL A 65 -13.84 24.70 -18.77
CA VAL A 65 -13.87 23.48 -17.95
C VAL A 65 -15.25 22.81 -17.99
N ALA A 66 -16.31 23.61 -17.89
CA ALA A 66 -17.69 23.12 -17.91
C ALA A 66 -18.16 22.66 -19.29
N PHE A 67 -17.37 22.89 -20.35
CA PHE A 67 -17.74 22.50 -21.71
C PHE A 67 -17.83 20.97 -21.85
N PRO A 68 -18.94 20.42 -22.37
CA PRO A 68 -19.12 18.98 -22.51
C PRO A 68 -18.43 18.45 -23.78
N SER A 69 -17.09 18.42 -23.80
CA SER A 69 -16.30 17.75 -24.86
C SER A 69 -16.32 16.22 -24.72
N GLU A 70 -16.07 15.52 -25.82
CA GLU A 70 -15.94 14.05 -25.82
C GLU A 70 -14.66 13.58 -25.10
N ASP A 71 -13.57 14.36 -25.21
CA ASP A 71 -12.29 14.14 -24.52
C ASP A 71 -12.09 15.09 -23.32
N TRP A 72 -10.98 14.95 -22.60
CA TRP A 72 -10.64 15.78 -21.45
C TRP A 72 -9.65 16.91 -21.77
N GLU A 73 -9.21 17.08 -23.02
CA GLU A 73 -8.09 17.97 -23.38
C GLU A 73 -8.38 19.43 -23.02
N ILE A 74 -9.59 19.93 -23.31
CA ILE A 74 -9.98 21.31 -23.02
C ILE A 74 -9.92 21.57 -21.51
N ALA A 75 -10.51 20.70 -20.69
CA ALA A 75 -10.51 20.86 -19.24
C ALA A 75 -9.09 20.71 -18.68
N ASP A 76 -8.34 19.71 -19.15
CA ASP A 76 -6.97 19.39 -18.73
C ASP A 76 -6.02 20.58 -18.96
N SER A 77 -6.14 21.25 -20.11
CA SER A 77 -5.33 22.43 -20.47
C SER A 77 -5.49 23.63 -19.52
N THR A 78 -6.53 23.64 -18.68
CA THR A 78 -6.78 24.70 -17.70
C THR A 78 -6.28 24.36 -16.30
N LEU A 79 -6.00 23.09 -15.99
CA LEU A 79 -5.73 22.65 -14.62
C LEU A 79 -4.52 23.36 -14.01
N GLN A 80 -3.43 23.52 -14.79
CA GLN A 80 -2.23 24.20 -14.31
C GLN A 80 -2.50 25.66 -13.89
N PHE A 81 -3.43 26.36 -14.56
CA PHE A 81 -3.83 27.70 -14.15
C PHE A 81 -4.53 27.66 -12.79
N TRP A 82 -5.48 26.75 -12.62
CA TRP A 82 -6.24 26.62 -11.38
C TRP A 82 -5.36 26.21 -10.20
N SER A 83 -4.44 25.26 -10.39
CA SER A 83 -3.50 24.85 -9.34
C SER A 83 -2.57 26.00 -8.97
N SER A 84 -2.03 26.72 -9.96
CA SER A 84 -1.15 27.87 -9.71
C SER A 84 -1.89 29.00 -8.97
N LEU A 85 -3.15 29.26 -9.31
CA LEU A 85 -3.97 30.27 -8.64
C LEU A 85 -4.32 29.85 -7.20
N ALA A 86 -4.74 28.61 -6.99
CA ALA A 86 -5.10 28.09 -5.67
C ALA A 86 -3.89 28.11 -4.72
N SER A 87 -2.76 27.55 -5.17
CA SER A 87 -1.48 27.59 -4.45
C SER A 87 -1.05 29.03 -4.10
N TYR A 88 -1.22 29.97 -5.04
CA TYR A 88 -0.89 31.38 -4.78
C TYR A 88 -1.81 32.01 -3.72
N ILE A 89 -3.12 31.76 -3.76
CA ILE A 89 -4.07 32.26 -2.75
C ILE A 89 -3.76 31.67 -1.37
N LEU A 90 -3.51 30.35 -1.29
CA LEU A 90 -3.13 29.68 -0.05
C LEU A 90 -1.84 30.26 0.56
N SER A 91 -0.87 30.61 -0.28
CA SER A 91 0.37 31.25 0.18
C SER A 91 0.16 32.63 0.80
N LEU A 92 -0.87 33.38 0.36
CA LEU A 92 -1.19 34.70 0.91
C LEU A 92 -1.90 34.62 2.27
N ASP A 93 -2.71 33.58 2.49
CA ASP A 93 -3.36 33.36 3.79
C ASP A 93 -2.36 32.92 4.87
N ALA A 94 -1.36 32.10 4.50
CA ALA A 94 -0.28 31.69 5.40
C ALA A 94 0.53 32.87 5.98
N GLU A 95 0.57 34.01 5.28
CA GLU A 95 1.22 35.24 5.75
C GLU A 95 0.38 36.02 6.80
N GLY A 96 -0.84 35.55 7.11
CA GLY A 96 -1.69 36.08 8.18
C GLY A 96 -2.24 37.49 7.92
N THR A 97 -2.27 37.90 6.64
CA THR A 97 -2.72 39.24 6.25
C THR A 97 -4.26 39.28 6.14
N LYS A 98 -4.89 40.40 6.52
CA LYS A 98 -6.33 40.60 6.28
C LYS A 98 -6.69 40.62 4.79
N GLU A 99 -5.70 40.86 3.94
CA GLU A 99 -5.84 40.85 2.48
C GLU A 99 -5.99 39.43 1.94
N GLY A 100 -5.24 38.45 2.47
CA GLY A 100 -5.37 37.03 2.09
C GLY A 100 -6.79 36.47 2.31
N LYS A 101 -7.36 36.71 3.50
CA LYS A 101 -8.72 36.25 3.82
C LYS A 101 -9.81 36.89 2.95
N ASN A 102 -9.67 38.18 2.61
CA ASN A 102 -10.61 38.85 1.70
C ASN A 102 -10.55 38.27 0.29
N VAL A 103 -9.36 37.85 -0.17
CA VAL A 103 -9.18 37.22 -1.48
C VAL A 103 -9.84 35.84 -1.51
N GLU A 104 -9.63 35.03 -0.48
CA GLU A 104 -10.26 33.71 -0.32
C GLU A 104 -11.79 33.84 -0.38
N ASP A 105 -12.39 34.79 0.35
CA ASP A 105 -13.83 35.05 0.33
C ASP A 105 -14.35 35.42 -1.08
N ILE A 106 -13.58 36.18 -1.86
CA ILE A 106 -13.95 36.58 -3.23
C ILE A 106 -13.88 35.39 -4.20
N PHE A 107 -12.85 34.55 -4.08
CA PHE A 107 -12.61 33.44 -5.01
C PHE A 107 -13.30 32.13 -4.59
N SER A 108 -13.76 32.01 -3.35
CA SER A 108 -14.47 30.82 -2.86
C SER A 108 -15.68 30.42 -3.75
N PRO A 109 -16.56 31.34 -4.20
CA PRO A 109 -17.63 31.01 -5.14
C PRO A 109 -17.10 30.50 -6.50
N VAL A 110 -15.96 31.00 -6.97
CA VAL A 110 -15.33 30.58 -8.23
C VAL A 110 -14.81 29.15 -8.10
N PHE A 111 -14.13 28.83 -7.00
CA PHE A 111 -13.63 27.48 -6.74
C PHE A 111 -14.74 26.47 -6.43
N LEU A 112 -15.85 26.90 -5.82
CA LEU A 112 -17.05 26.06 -5.68
C LEU A 112 -17.66 25.70 -7.04
N ALA A 113 -17.73 26.65 -7.96
CA ALA A 113 -18.25 26.41 -9.31
C ALA A 113 -17.26 25.58 -10.15
N LEU A 114 -15.96 25.79 -9.97
CA LEU A 114 -14.91 24.96 -10.57
C LEU A 114 -15.03 23.51 -10.09
N LEU A 115 -15.21 23.29 -8.79
CA LEU A 115 -15.42 21.95 -8.24
C LEU A 115 -16.61 21.25 -8.90
N ASP A 116 -17.75 21.93 -9.06
CA ASP A 116 -18.91 21.37 -9.76
C ASP A 116 -18.58 20.98 -11.21
N ALA A 117 -17.85 21.83 -11.94
CA ALA A 117 -17.45 21.57 -13.32
C ALA A 117 -16.46 20.40 -13.43
N LEU A 118 -15.45 20.34 -12.55
CA LEU A 118 -14.47 19.26 -12.51
C LEU A 118 -15.11 17.91 -12.15
N LEU A 119 -16.00 17.89 -11.15
CA LEU A 119 -16.75 16.69 -10.78
C LEU A 119 -17.65 16.22 -11.92
N LEU A 120 -18.22 17.11 -12.72
CA LEU A 120 -18.98 16.73 -13.90
C LEU A 120 -18.09 16.10 -14.98
N ARG A 121 -16.93 16.70 -15.27
CA ARG A 121 -15.97 16.20 -16.27
C ARG A 121 -15.30 14.89 -15.84
N ALA A 122 -15.13 14.65 -14.55
CA ALA A 122 -14.53 13.44 -14.01
C ALA A 122 -15.49 12.24 -13.96
N GLN A 123 -16.76 12.38 -14.39
CA GLN A 123 -17.72 11.27 -14.38
C GLN A 123 -17.39 10.17 -15.40
N VAL A 124 -17.64 8.92 -14.99
CA VAL A 124 -17.50 7.75 -15.87
C VAL A 124 -18.73 7.62 -16.76
N ASN A 125 -18.51 7.54 -18.07
CA ASN A 125 -19.58 7.32 -19.03
C ASN A 125 -19.93 5.83 -19.18
N GLU A 126 -21.15 5.45 -18.79
CA GLU A 126 -21.68 4.08 -18.92
C GLU A 126 -21.59 3.48 -20.33
N SER A 127 -21.68 4.32 -21.38
CA SER A 127 -21.62 3.86 -22.78
C SER A 127 -20.22 3.40 -23.22
N VAL A 128 -19.17 3.76 -22.49
CA VAL A 128 -17.77 3.41 -22.80
C VAL A 128 -17.37 2.06 -22.18
N LEU A 129 -18.13 1.58 -21.20
CA LEU A 129 -17.90 0.31 -20.49
C LEU A 129 -18.48 -0.91 -21.23
N SER A 130 -18.68 -0.83 -22.55
CA SER A 130 -19.31 -1.90 -23.34
C SER A 130 -18.60 -3.25 -23.17
N HIS A 131 -19.42 -4.30 -23.05
CA HIS A 131 -19.22 -5.68 -22.60
C HIS A 131 -18.08 -6.54 -23.20
N GLU A 132 -17.08 -5.97 -23.89
CA GLU A 132 -16.06 -6.75 -24.61
C GLU A 132 -14.64 -6.69 -24.02
N ASN A 133 -14.35 -5.81 -23.05
CA ASN A 133 -13.05 -5.79 -22.38
C ASN A 133 -13.11 -6.55 -21.05
N GLU A 134 -12.24 -7.56 -20.92
CA GLU A 134 -12.08 -8.39 -19.71
C GLU A 134 -11.62 -7.57 -18.48
N THR A 135 -11.24 -6.30 -18.64
CA THR A 135 -10.82 -5.38 -17.58
C THR A 135 -11.77 -4.18 -17.48
N LEU A 136 -12.49 -4.07 -16.35
CA LEU A 136 -13.37 -2.94 -15.99
C LEU A 136 -12.54 -1.78 -15.42
N ASP A 137 -11.65 -1.24 -16.23
CA ASP A 137 -10.82 -0.08 -15.87
C ASP A 137 -11.38 1.22 -16.49
N LEU A 138 -10.97 2.33 -15.88
CA LEU A 138 -11.27 3.66 -16.43
C LEU A 138 -10.59 3.80 -17.80
N PRO A 139 -11.19 4.52 -18.77
CA PRO A 139 -10.49 4.89 -20.00
C PRO A 139 -9.18 5.62 -19.65
N ASP A 140 -8.07 5.28 -20.31
CA ASP A 140 -6.73 5.83 -20.00
C ASP A 140 -6.72 7.36 -19.92
N ALA A 141 -7.43 8.04 -20.83
CA ALA A 141 -7.54 9.49 -20.83
C ALA A 141 -8.32 10.05 -19.62
N LEU A 142 -9.38 9.36 -19.17
CA LEU A 142 -10.10 9.74 -17.94
C LEU A 142 -9.25 9.45 -16.70
N ALA A 143 -8.54 8.32 -16.68
CA ALA A 143 -7.63 7.97 -15.60
C ALA A 143 -6.52 9.03 -15.47
N GLN A 144 -5.91 9.44 -16.58
CA GLN A 144 -4.91 10.50 -16.61
C GLN A 144 -5.49 11.84 -16.16
N PHE A 145 -6.68 12.22 -16.64
CA PHE A 145 -7.34 13.44 -16.20
C PHE A 145 -7.59 13.42 -14.68
N ARG A 146 -8.12 12.32 -14.14
CA ARG A 146 -8.33 12.16 -12.69
C ARG A 146 -7.03 12.24 -11.89
N MET A 147 -5.93 11.68 -12.40
CA MET A 147 -4.61 11.83 -11.78
C MET A 147 -4.17 13.30 -11.75
N ASN A 148 -4.37 14.04 -12.84
CA ASN A 148 -4.07 15.47 -12.92
C ASN A 148 -4.95 16.33 -11.98
N LEU A 149 -6.12 15.83 -11.58
CA LEU A 149 -7.00 16.52 -10.62
C LEU A 149 -6.57 16.36 -9.16
N VAL A 150 -5.73 15.38 -8.81
CA VAL A 150 -5.47 15.02 -7.41
C VAL A 150 -4.96 16.21 -6.60
N GLU A 151 -3.89 16.85 -7.06
CA GLU A 151 -3.29 18.02 -6.38
C GLU A 151 -4.27 19.21 -6.35
N LEU A 152 -4.97 19.46 -7.47
CA LEU A 152 -5.92 20.57 -7.54
C LEU A 152 -7.10 20.39 -6.58
N LEU A 153 -7.64 19.18 -6.43
CA LEU A 153 -8.74 18.92 -5.49
C LEU A 153 -8.30 19.09 -4.04
N VAL A 154 -7.06 18.75 -3.72
CA VAL A 154 -6.44 19.02 -2.40
C VAL A 154 -6.35 20.52 -2.16
N ASP A 155 -5.83 21.29 -3.11
CA ASP A 155 -5.73 22.75 -3.02
C ASP A 155 -7.11 23.41 -2.88
N ILE A 156 -8.11 22.95 -3.66
CA ILE A 156 -9.49 23.43 -3.57
C ILE A 156 -10.08 23.12 -2.19
N CYS A 157 -9.83 21.93 -1.64
CA CYS A 157 -10.32 21.56 -0.31
C CYS A 157 -9.70 22.43 0.79
N GLN A 158 -8.40 22.73 0.71
CA GLN A 158 -7.73 23.63 1.63
C GLN A 158 -8.28 25.06 1.53
N LEU A 159 -8.51 25.56 0.31
CA LEU A 159 -9.00 26.92 0.07
C LEU A 159 -10.46 27.11 0.49
N LEU A 160 -11.33 26.12 0.27
CA LEU A 160 -12.74 26.21 0.66
C LEU A 160 -12.98 25.86 2.14
N GLY A 161 -12.00 25.22 2.77
CA GLY A 161 -12.15 24.50 4.01
C GLY A 161 -12.81 23.11 3.81
N PRO A 162 -12.26 22.05 4.42
CA PRO A 162 -12.82 20.69 4.44
C PRO A 162 -14.31 20.62 4.80
N VAL A 163 -14.78 21.52 5.67
CA VAL A 163 -16.20 21.59 6.05
C VAL A 163 -17.09 21.91 4.85
N THR A 164 -16.78 23.02 4.17
CA THR A 164 -17.52 23.50 3.01
C THR A 164 -17.41 22.51 1.85
N PHE A 165 -16.20 22.00 1.59
CA PHE A 165 -15.93 21.03 0.54
C PHE A 165 -16.76 19.76 0.73
N THR A 166 -16.71 19.17 1.93
CA THR A 166 -17.40 17.92 2.25
C THR A 166 -18.92 18.10 2.25
N GLN A 167 -19.43 19.20 2.80
CA GLN A 167 -20.85 19.53 2.74
C GLN A 167 -21.35 19.68 1.30
N LYS A 168 -20.54 20.32 0.44
CA LYS A 168 -20.83 20.47 -1.00
C LYS A 168 -20.89 19.11 -1.70
N LEU A 169 -19.99 18.18 -1.37
CA LEU A 169 -20.03 16.82 -1.91
C LEU A 169 -21.31 16.09 -1.48
N PHE A 170 -21.65 16.10 -0.19
CA PHE A 170 -22.85 15.42 0.34
C PHE A 170 -24.17 16.08 -0.07
N PHE A 171 -24.15 17.35 -0.51
CA PHE A 171 -25.31 18.05 -1.04
C PHE A 171 -25.85 17.36 -2.31
N GLY A 172 -27.18 17.33 -2.47
CA GLY A 172 -27.84 16.74 -3.65
C GLY A 172 -28.41 15.33 -3.46
N GLY A 173 -28.32 14.74 -2.25
CA GLY A 173 -29.03 13.52 -1.89
C GLY A 173 -28.50 12.28 -2.61
N TRP A 174 -27.33 11.79 -2.19
CA TRP A 174 -26.68 10.57 -2.73
C TRP A 174 -27.60 9.34 -2.72
N VAL A 175 -28.56 9.33 -1.79
CA VAL A 175 -29.51 8.23 -1.55
C VAL A 175 -30.93 8.61 -2.00
N SER A 176 -31.10 9.71 -2.75
CA SER A 176 -32.39 10.06 -3.35
C SER A 176 -32.69 9.13 -4.52
N VAL A 177 -33.92 8.61 -4.58
CA VAL A 177 -34.35 7.67 -5.63
C VAL A 177 -34.88 8.46 -6.85
N PRO A 178 -34.40 8.20 -8.09
CA PRO A 178 -33.39 7.23 -8.48
C PRO A 178 -31.95 7.73 -8.20
N ILE A 179 -31.10 6.82 -7.71
CA ILE A 179 -29.70 7.12 -7.38
C ILE A 179 -28.89 7.34 -8.67
N ARG A 180 -28.22 8.49 -8.77
CA ARG A 180 -27.29 8.80 -9.86
C ARG A 180 -25.90 8.27 -9.53
N TRP A 181 -25.67 6.99 -9.81
CA TRP A 181 -24.42 6.31 -9.44
C TRP A 181 -23.15 6.97 -10.01
N LYS A 182 -23.22 7.59 -11.19
CA LYS A 182 -22.10 8.37 -11.77
C LYS A 182 -21.66 9.53 -10.90
N GLU A 183 -22.63 10.28 -10.40
CA GLU A 183 -22.40 11.41 -9.53
C GLU A 183 -21.87 10.94 -8.17
N VAL A 184 -22.44 9.86 -7.64
CA VAL A 184 -22.00 9.24 -6.37
C VAL A 184 -20.55 8.78 -6.47
N GLU A 185 -20.20 8.05 -7.52
CA GLU A 185 -18.84 7.54 -7.74
C GLU A 185 -17.81 8.68 -7.82
N THR A 186 -18.10 9.73 -8.59
CA THR A 186 -17.11 10.81 -8.77
C THR A 186 -16.96 11.67 -7.53
N LYS A 187 -18.04 11.82 -6.74
CA LYS A 187 -17.98 12.44 -5.41
C LYS A 187 -17.19 11.60 -4.42
N LEU A 188 -17.31 10.26 -4.46
CA LEU A 188 -16.48 9.35 -3.66
C LEU A 188 -15.00 9.45 -4.07
N PHE A 189 -14.70 9.52 -5.36
CA PHE A 189 -13.34 9.77 -5.86
C PHE A 189 -12.75 11.06 -5.28
N ALA A 190 -13.47 12.18 -5.38
CA ALA A 190 -13.00 13.45 -4.83
C ALA A 190 -12.84 13.39 -3.30
N LEU A 191 -13.77 12.73 -2.60
CA LEU A 191 -13.71 12.55 -1.16
C LEU A 191 -12.48 11.70 -0.73
N ASN A 192 -12.13 10.68 -1.51
CA ASN A 192 -10.94 9.86 -1.28
C ASN A 192 -9.65 10.68 -1.43
N VAL A 193 -9.57 11.47 -2.51
CA VAL A 193 -8.42 12.33 -2.81
C VAL A 193 -8.10 13.30 -1.67
N VAL A 194 -9.12 13.92 -1.07
CA VAL A 194 -8.91 14.95 -0.04
C VAL A 194 -8.84 14.40 1.39
N SER A 195 -8.80 13.07 1.56
CA SER A 195 -8.92 12.42 2.86
C SER A 195 -7.91 12.89 3.90
N GLU A 196 -6.63 13.05 3.53
CA GLU A 196 -5.60 13.52 4.46
C GLU A 196 -5.89 14.93 5.00
N VAL A 197 -6.33 15.86 4.14
CA VAL A 197 -6.68 17.23 4.53
C VAL A 197 -7.87 17.22 5.49
N VAL A 198 -8.91 16.45 5.14
CA VAL A 198 -10.13 16.34 5.94
C VAL A 198 -9.81 15.74 7.33
N LEU A 199 -8.99 14.70 7.39
CA LEU A 199 -8.61 14.04 8.64
C LEU A 199 -7.79 14.94 9.59
N GLN A 200 -6.98 15.86 9.06
CA GLN A 200 -6.11 16.74 9.85
C GLN A 200 -6.90 17.82 10.63
N GLU A 201 -8.02 18.31 10.12
CA GLU A 201 -8.80 19.38 10.78
C GLU A 201 -9.57 18.92 12.03
N GLY A 202 -9.75 17.61 12.22
CA GLY A 202 -10.33 17.05 13.44
C GLY A 202 -11.82 17.36 13.70
N GLN A 203 -12.54 17.92 12.74
CA GLN A 203 -13.99 18.13 12.86
C GLN A 203 -14.78 16.85 12.51
N ASN A 204 -15.81 16.55 13.30
CA ASN A 204 -16.66 15.37 13.10
C ASN A 204 -17.64 15.61 11.94
N PHE A 205 -17.45 14.87 10.85
CA PHE A 205 -18.38 14.81 9.73
C PHE A 205 -19.36 13.65 9.89
N ASP A 206 -20.61 13.84 9.44
CA ASP A 206 -21.59 12.76 9.39
C ASP A 206 -21.40 11.88 8.15
N PHE A 207 -20.57 10.84 8.29
CA PHE A 207 -20.37 9.81 7.26
C PHE A 207 -21.49 8.75 7.22
N SER A 208 -22.65 8.99 7.83
CA SER A 208 -23.79 8.07 7.79
C SER A 208 -24.21 7.73 6.35
N VAL A 209 -24.05 8.66 5.41
CA VAL A 209 -24.33 8.44 3.99
C VAL A 209 -23.45 7.33 3.40
N ILE A 210 -22.16 7.29 3.74
CA ILE A 210 -21.24 6.23 3.29
C ILE A 210 -21.70 4.89 3.85
N MET A 211 -22.08 4.83 5.12
CA MET A 211 -22.56 3.59 5.74
C MET A 211 -23.92 3.14 5.20
N GLN A 212 -24.78 4.07 4.79
CA GLN A 212 -26.01 3.76 4.06
C GLN A 212 -25.70 3.14 2.69
N LEU A 213 -24.73 3.69 1.96
CA LEU A 213 -24.25 3.10 0.70
C LEU A 213 -23.70 1.69 0.92
N VAL A 214 -22.82 1.50 1.91
CA VAL A 214 -22.29 0.18 2.30
C VAL A 214 -23.42 -0.80 2.60
N THR A 215 -24.42 -0.38 3.38
CA THR A 215 -25.57 -1.23 3.72
C THR A 215 -26.37 -1.62 2.47
N MET A 216 -26.67 -0.67 1.59
CA MET A 216 -27.36 -0.96 0.33
C MET A 216 -26.57 -1.93 -0.55
N LEU A 217 -25.27 -1.67 -0.74
CA LEU A 217 -24.40 -2.50 -1.58
C LEU A 217 -24.19 -3.90 -1.00
N SER A 218 -24.07 -4.03 0.33
CA SER A 218 -23.93 -5.32 1.02
C SER A 218 -25.16 -6.24 0.88
N SER A 219 -26.34 -5.65 0.65
CA SER A 219 -27.60 -6.39 0.52
C SER A 219 -27.91 -6.82 -0.92
N ARG A 220 -27.11 -6.36 -1.89
CA ARG A 220 -27.36 -6.63 -3.31
C ARG A 220 -26.80 -8.00 -3.71
N PRO A 221 -27.55 -8.82 -4.46
CA PRO A 221 -27.02 -10.11 -4.91
C PRO A 221 -25.83 -9.91 -5.88
N SER A 222 -24.78 -10.71 -5.69
CA SER A 222 -23.52 -10.64 -6.44
C SER A 222 -23.70 -10.78 -7.96
N ASP A 223 -24.76 -11.45 -8.40
CA ASP A 223 -25.05 -11.69 -9.82
C ASP A 223 -25.57 -10.43 -10.56
N GLU A 224 -25.92 -9.37 -9.83
CA GLU A 224 -26.46 -8.10 -10.36
C GLU A 224 -25.44 -6.96 -10.43
N LEU A 225 -24.16 -7.22 -10.16
CA LEU A 225 -23.09 -6.21 -10.12
C LEU A 225 -22.24 -6.03 -11.39
N PRO A 226 -22.62 -6.46 -12.62
CA PRO A 226 -21.70 -6.28 -13.74
C PRO A 226 -21.55 -4.80 -14.14
N GLY A 227 -20.32 -4.41 -14.46
CA GLY A 227 -20.01 -3.13 -15.12
C GLY A 227 -19.73 -1.99 -14.14
N PHE A 228 -20.41 -0.86 -14.34
CA PHE A 228 -20.15 0.40 -13.62
C PHE A 228 -20.29 0.28 -12.09
N MET A 229 -21.11 -0.65 -11.59
CA MET A 229 -21.25 -0.88 -10.15
C MET A 229 -19.96 -1.35 -9.49
N CYS A 230 -19.06 -2.05 -10.18
CA CYS A 230 -17.74 -2.39 -9.65
C CYS A 230 -16.92 -1.12 -9.36
N ILE A 231 -16.95 -0.12 -10.25
CA ILE A 231 -16.22 1.14 -10.07
C ILE A 231 -16.78 1.92 -8.87
N VAL A 232 -18.10 1.91 -8.68
CA VAL A 232 -18.76 2.46 -7.50
C VAL A 232 -18.28 1.74 -6.24
N CYS A 233 -18.32 0.41 -6.20
CA CYS A 233 -17.89 -0.38 -5.05
C CYS A 233 -16.42 -0.16 -4.71
N ARG A 234 -15.55 -0.06 -5.73
CA ARG A 234 -14.14 0.30 -5.57
C ARG A 234 -13.99 1.66 -4.89
N SER A 235 -14.70 2.67 -5.38
CA SER A 235 -14.68 4.03 -4.81
C SER A 235 -15.22 4.06 -3.37
N VAL A 236 -16.23 3.25 -3.05
CA VAL A 236 -16.73 3.10 -1.66
C VAL A 236 -15.66 2.45 -0.79
N ALA A 237 -14.99 1.40 -1.25
CA ALA A 237 -13.92 0.73 -0.52
C ALA A 237 -12.74 1.69 -0.26
N ASP A 238 -12.33 2.47 -1.27
CA ASP A 238 -11.26 3.46 -1.15
C ASP A 238 -11.59 4.52 -0.08
N VAL A 239 -12.81 5.07 -0.09
CA VAL A 239 -13.27 6.00 0.95
C VAL A 239 -13.34 5.32 2.32
N VAL A 240 -13.86 4.10 2.43
CA VAL A 240 -13.87 3.35 3.70
C VAL A 240 -12.45 3.20 4.25
N GLY A 241 -11.49 2.83 3.40
CA GLY A 241 -10.10 2.67 3.79
C GLY A 241 -9.48 3.99 4.24
N SER A 242 -9.66 5.06 3.47
CA SER A 242 -9.07 6.37 3.76
C SER A 242 -9.65 7.04 5.00
N TYR A 243 -10.92 6.79 5.34
CA TYR A 243 -11.56 7.32 6.54
C TYR A 243 -11.71 6.28 7.67
N SER A 244 -10.93 5.19 7.63
CA SER A 244 -11.05 4.05 8.55
C SER A 244 -11.01 4.45 10.03
N LYS A 245 -10.06 5.31 10.41
CA LYS A 245 -9.87 5.87 11.76
C LYS A 245 -11.13 6.47 12.35
N TRP A 246 -11.87 7.20 11.53
CA TRP A 246 -13.11 7.84 11.96
C TRP A 246 -14.26 6.86 11.96
N LEU A 247 -14.38 6.03 10.92
CA LEU A 247 -15.41 5.00 10.84
C LEU A 247 -15.34 4.04 12.03
N SER A 248 -14.15 3.60 12.45
CA SER A 248 -13.97 2.70 13.60
C SER A 248 -14.44 3.31 14.93
N SER A 249 -14.34 4.64 15.06
CA SER A 249 -14.76 5.39 16.25
C SER A 249 -16.27 5.65 16.33
N ILE A 250 -16.93 5.83 15.18
CA ILE A 250 -18.35 6.21 15.10
C ILE A 250 -19.25 4.97 14.93
N GLN A 251 -18.75 3.93 14.25
CA GLN A 251 -19.57 2.81 13.82
C GLN A 251 -19.88 1.83 14.96
N LYS A 252 -21.17 1.74 15.29
CA LYS A 252 -21.68 0.78 16.29
C LYS A 252 -22.05 -0.59 15.70
N ASN A 253 -22.27 -0.67 14.39
CA ASN A 253 -22.61 -1.91 13.69
C ASN A 253 -21.68 -2.14 12.50
N VAL A 254 -20.65 -2.94 12.72
CA VAL A 254 -19.58 -3.20 11.74
C VAL A 254 -19.96 -4.28 10.71
N ARG A 255 -21.02 -5.06 10.98
CA ARG A 255 -21.38 -6.23 10.18
C ARG A 255 -21.65 -5.94 8.70
N PRO A 256 -22.46 -4.92 8.30
CA PRO A 256 -22.68 -4.63 6.88
C PRO A 256 -21.39 -4.28 6.14
N LEU A 257 -20.45 -3.61 6.82
CA LEU A 257 -19.15 -3.28 6.27
C LEU A 257 -18.30 -4.53 6.02
N LEU A 258 -18.22 -5.44 7.00
CA LEU A 258 -17.50 -6.69 6.83
C LEU A 258 -18.09 -7.55 5.71
N LEU A 259 -19.42 -7.61 5.60
CA LEU A 259 -20.07 -8.35 4.51
C LEU A 259 -19.79 -7.73 3.14
N PHE A 260 -19.83 -6.39 3.04
CA PHE A 260 -19.46 -5.67 1.83
C PHE A 260 -18.01 -5.96 1.41
N LEU A 261 -17.06 -5.83 2.35
CA LEU A 261 -15.65 -6.08 2.10
C LEU A 261 -15.40 -7.55 1.74
N ALA A 262 -16.03 -8.50 2.44
CA ALA A 262 -15.88 -9.93 2.15
C ALA A 262 -16.39 -10.30 0.74
N ALA A 263 -17.51 -9.71 0.32
CA ALA A 263 -18.04 -9.87 -1.03
C ALA A 263 -17.08 -9.29 -2.07
N GLY A 264 -16.54 -8.09 -1.83
CA GLY A 264 -15.58 -7.46 -2.74
C GLY A 264 -14.21 -8.15 -2.81
N ILE A 265 -13.69 -8.68 -1.69
CA ILE A 265 -12.45 -9.49 -1.67
C ILE A 265 -12.63 -10.77 -2.51
N SER A 266 -13.85 -11.29 -2.55
CA SER A 266 -14.17 -12.44 -3.39
C SER A 266 -14.19 -12.08 -4.88
N ASP A 267 -14.33 -10.82 -5.27
CA ASP A 267 -14.35 -10.38 -6.67
C ASP A 267 -12.94 -9.95 -7.13
N PRO A 268 -12.35 -10.56 -8.18
CA PRO A 268 -11.02 -10.19 -8.67
C PRO A 268 -10.84 -8.70 -9.01
N GLN A 269 -11.92 -7.99 -9.39
CA GLN A 269 -11.86 -6.58 -9.77
C GLN A 269 -11.90 -5.63 -8.57
N LEU A 270 -12.44 -6.09 -7.44
CA LEU A 270 -12.58 -5.32 -6.20
C LEU A 270 -11.58 -5.74 -5.12
N SER A 271 -10.95 -6.91 -5.29
CA SER A 271 -10.10 -7.56 -4.30
C SER A 271 -9.05 -6.62 -3.71
N SER A 272 -8.27 -5.94 -4.55
CA SER A 272 -7.24 -4.99 -4.12
C SER A 272 -7.78 -3.87 -3.21
N ALA A 273 -8.82 -3.14 -3.66
CA ALA A 273 -9.40 -2.03 -2.91
C ALA A 273 -10.07 -2.50 -1.61
N CYS A 274 -10.82 -3.60 -1.66
CA CYS A 274 -11.49 -4.14 -0.47
C CYS A 274 -10.51 -4.77 0.54
N ALA A 275 -9.41 -5.38 0.07
CA ALA A 275 -8.35 -5.90 0.94
C ALA A 275 -7.65 -4.76 1.68
N SER A 276 -7.26 -3.69 0.98
CA SER A 276 -6.65 -2.51 1.61
C SER A 276 -7.62 -1.81 2.56
N ALA A 277 -8.89 -1.67 2.19
CA ALA A 277 -9.91 -1.09 3.05
C ALA A 277 -10.14 -1.92 4.32
N LEU A 278 -10.17 -3.26 4.21
CA LEU A 278 -10.24 -4.16 5.35
C LEU A 278 -9.04 -3.99 6.28
N HIS A 279 -7.82 -3.95 5.72
CA HIS A 279 -6.60 -3.76 6.49
C HIS A 279 -6.60 -2.44 7.26
N LYS A 280 -6.84 -1.30 6.58
CA LYS A 280 -6.93 0.02 7.22
C LYS A 280 -8.04 0.11 8.26
N PHE A 281 -9.16 -0.57 8.04
CA PHE A 281 -10.26 -0.63 9.01
C PHE A 281 -9.92 -1.47 10.25
N CYS A 282 -9.14 -2.52 10.07
CA CYS A 282 -8.68 -3.40 11.14
C CYS A 282 -7.45 -2.86 11.89
N GLU A 283 -6.74 -1.86 11.38
CA GLU A 283 -5.59 -1.24 12.07
C GLU A 283 -6.03 -0.56 13.39
N ASP A 284 -7.14 0.19 13.36
CA ASP A 284 -7.73 0.85 14.53
C ASP A 284 -8.87 0.01 15.12
N VAL A 285 -8.53 -1.18 15.64
CA VAL A 285 -9.50 -2.20 16.07
C VAL A 285 -10.53 -1.64 17.06
N SER A 286 -11.78 -1.51 16.59
CA SER A 286 -12.91 -1.14 17.44
C SER A 286 -13.39 -2.33 18.27
N PRO A 287 -13.78 -2.16 19.55
CA PRO A 287 -14.25 -3.26 20.39
C PRO A 287 -15.50 -3.98 19.84
N PHE A 288 -16.25 -3.35 18.92
CA PHE A 288 -17.39 -3.96 18.24
C PHE A 288 -17.00 -5.08 17.26
N ILE A 289 -15.74 -5.11 16.79
CA ILE A 289 -15.24 -6.16 15.89
C ILE A 289 -15.17 -7.51 16.62
N TYR A 290 -15.01 -7.51 17.95
CA TYR A 290 -14.89 -8.72 18.76
C TYR A 290 -16.20 -9.47 19.01
N ASP A 291 -17.34 -8.96 18.52
CA ASP A 291 -18.58 -9.71 18.54
C ASP A 291 -18.40 -11.07 17.83
N PRO A 292 -18.87 -12.19 18.40
CA PRO A 292 -18.68 -13.51 17.82
C PRO A 292 -19.12 -13.62 16.36
N THR A 293 -20.21 -12.96 15.97
CA THR A 293 -20.70 -13.01 14.59
C THR A 293 -19.82 -12.23 13.61
N ASN A 294 -19.13 -11.19 14.09
CA ASN A 294 -18.15 -10.45 13.30
C ASN A 294 -16.84 -11.24 13.17
N LEU A 295 -16.39 -11.89 14.25
CA LEU A 295 -15.23 -12.79 14.22
C LEU A 295 -15.45 -13.99 13.28
N GLU A 296 -16.66 -14.54 13.23
CA GLU A 296 -17.03 -15.57 12.25
C GLU A 296 -16.84 -15.09 10.81
N ILE A 297 -17.25 -13.85 10.49
CA ILE A 297 -17.06 -13.26 9.15
C ILE A 297 -15.56 -13.08 8.85
N ILE A 298 -14.79 -12.55 9.80
CA ILE A 298 -13.32 -12.38 9.68
C ILE A 298 -12.63 -13.72 9.40
N MET A 299 -12.99 -14.77 10.14
CA MET A 299 -12.46 -16.12 9.90
C MET A 299 -12.89 -16.68 8.55
N TRP A 300 -14.14 -16.44 8.14
CA TRP A 300 -14.65 -16.88 6.83
C TRP A 300 -13.90 -16.24 5.66
N ILE A 301 -13.56 -14.95 5.75
CA ILE A 301 -12.70 -14.27 4.76
C ILE A 301 -11.35 -14.98 4.66
N GLY A 302 -10.73 -15.29 5.81
CA GLY A 302 -9.46 -16.02 5.87
C GLY A 302 -9.51 -17.41 5.23
N GLU A 303 -10.54 -18.19 5.54
CA GLU A 303 -10.75 -19.53 4.96
C GLU A 303 -11.01 -19.48 3.43
N ALA A 304 -11.56 -18.37 2.91
CA ALA A 304 -11.80 -18.20 1.49
C ALA A 304 -10.50 -18.05 0.67
N LEU A 305 -9.40 -17.56 1.27
CA LEU A 305 -8.10 -17.38 0.62
C LEU A 305 -7.49 -18.70 0.12
N GLU A 306 -7.87 -19.84 0.71
CA GLU A 306 -7.44 -21.16 0.23
C GLU A 306 -8.13 -21.57 -1.07
N LYS A 307 -9.42 -21.24 -1.18
CA LYS A 307 -10.26 -21.64 -2.31
C LYS A 307 -10.01 -20.77 -3.53
N ARG A 308 -9.67 -19.50 -3.30
CA ARG A 308 -9.44 -18.51 -4.35
C ARG A 308 -8.10 -17.81 -4.13
N PRO A 309 -7.00 -18.34 -4.69
CA PRO A 309 -5.71 -17.67 -4.59
C PRO A 309 -5.74 -16.32 -5.32
N MET A 310 -5.29 -15.28 -4.64
CA MET A 310 -5.14 -13.91 -5.16
C MET A 310 -3.64 -13.54 -5.28
N PRO A 311 -3.29 -12.35 -5.83
CA PRO A 311 -1.92 -11.85 -5.79
C PRO A 311 -1.39 -11.75 -4.35
N LEU A 312 -0.11 -12.07 -4.15
CA LEU A 312 0.48 -12.17 -2.80
C LEU A 312 0.36 -10.87 -1.98
N HIS A 313 0.43 -9.71 -2.63
CA HIS A 313 0.30 -8.41 -1.96
C HIS A 313 -1.11 -8.18 -1.41
N GLU A 314 -2.16 -8.51 -2.19
CA GLU A 314 -3.55 -8.40 -1.73
C GLU A 314 -3.85 -9.42 -0.62
N GLU A 315 -3.30 -10.63 -0.76
CA GLU A 315 -3.41 -11.68 0.26
C GLU A 315 -2.78 -11.21 1.57
N GLU A 316 -1.61 -10.55 1.52
CA GLU A 316 -0.91 -9.99 2.68
C GLU A 316 -1.72 -8.90 3.40
N GLU A 317 -2.41 -8.02 2.69
CA GLU A 317 -3.32 -7.02 3.30
C GLU A 317 -4.43 -7.69 4.12
N VAL A 318 -5.10 -8.70 3.54
CA VAL A 318 -6.17 -9.46 4.23
C VAL A 318 -5.62 -10.21 5.45
N LEU A 319 -4.48 -10.90 5.29
CA LEU A 319 -3.83 -11.63 6.38
C LEU A 319 -3.42 -10.69 7.51
N SER A 320 -2.89 -9.51 7.18
CA SER A 320 -2.51 -8.47 8.15
C SER A 320 -3.72 -7.99 8.93
N ALA A 321 -4.82 -7.68 8.24
CA ALA A 321 -6.08 -7.26 8.85
C ALA A 321 -6.61 -8.28 9.87
N ILE A 322 -6.70 -9.55 9.46
CA ILE A 322 -7.18 -10.65 10.32
C ILE A 322 -6.23 -10.82 11.51
N SER A 323 -4.92 -10.78 11.27
CA SER A 323 -3.91 -10.95 12.32
C SER A 323 -3.95 -9.85 13.37
N MET A 324 -4.17 -8.59 12.98
CA MET A 324 -4.32 -7.47 13.92
C MET A 324 -5.57 -7.62 14.80
N VAL A 325 -6.71 -8.02 14.21
CA VAL A 325 -7.95 -8.26 14.96
C VAL A 325 -7.76 -9.40 15.95
N LEU A 326 -7.26 -10.56 15.50
CA LEU A 326 -7.04 -11.72 16.35
C LEU A 326 -5.95 -11.44 17.39
N GLY A 327 -4.88 -10.73 17.02
CA GLY A 327 -3.78 -10.28 17.88
C GLY A 327 -4.23 -9.37 19.04
N SER A 328 -5.33 -8.65 18.84
CA SER A 328 -5.86 -7.70 19.83
C SER A 328 -6.96 -8.28 20.72
N LEU A 329 -7.32 -9.56 20.58
CA LEU A 329 -8.37 -10.20 21.37
C LEU A 329 -8.01 -10.24 22.88
N PRO A 330 -8.95 -9.87 23.78
CA PRO A 330 -8.69 -9.85 25.22
C PRO A 330 -8.62 -11.26 25.82
N ASN A 331 -9.40 -12.21 25.31
CA ASN A 331 -9.39 -13.60 25.78
C ASN A 331 -8.25 -14.37 25.09
N LYS A 332 -7.21 -14.72 25.88
CA LYS A 332 -6.01 -15.42 25.37
C LYS A 332 -6.28 -16.85 24.89
N GLU A 333 -7.22 -17.58 25.48
CA GLU A 333 -7.58 -18.92 25.00
C GLU A 333 -8.30 -18.86 23.66
N LEU A 334 -9.28 -17.95 23.55
CA LEU A 334 -9.99 -17.70 22.29
C LEU A 334 -9.02 -17.23 21.20
N GLN A 335 -8.15 -16.27 21.53
CA GLN A 335 -7.10 -15.77 20.65
C GLN A 335 -6.25 -16.93 20.10
N TYR A 336 -5.80 -17.84 20.96
CA TYR A 336 -4.94 -18.96 20.55
C TYR A 336 -5.70 -19.89 19.62
N SER A 337 -6.92 -20.27 20.00
CA SER A 337 -7.74 -21.18 19.20
C SER A 337 -8.05 -20.64 17.80
N LEU A 338 -8.34 -19.33 17.68
CA LEU A 338 -8.64 -18.70 16.40
C LEU A 338 -7.39 -18.55 15.53
N LEU A 339 -6.25 -18.16 16.10
CA LEU A 339 -4.98 -18.09 15.37
C LEU A 339 -4.49 -19.48 14.92
N ALA A 340 -4.61 -20.49 15.78
CA ALA A 340 -4.29 -21.87 15.43
C ALA A 340 -5.21 -22.40 14.31
N LYS A 341 -6.51 -22.07 14.36
CA LYS A 341 -7.46 -22.38 13.28
C LYS A 341 -7.12 -21.63 11.99
N PHE A 342 -6.72 -20.36 12.08
CA PHE A 342 -6.38 -19.55 10.92
C PHE A 342 -5.14 -20.08 10.19
N LEU A 343 -4.15 -20.56 10.93
CA LEU A 343 -2.91 -21.12 10.38
C LEU A 343 -3.02 -22.61 10.01
N SER A 344 -4.11 -23.31 10.33
CA SER A 344 -4.17 -24.77 10.24
C SER A 344 -3.94 -25.31 8.84
N SER A 345 -4.50 -24.65 7.82
CA SER A 345 -4.31 -25.04 6.42
C SER A 345 -2.89 -24.78 5.91
N SER A 346 -2.23 -23.75 6.44
CA SER A 346 -0.83 -23.46 6.12
C SER A 346 0.08 -24.56 6.69
N TYR A 347 -0.18 -25.00 7.92
CA TYR A 347 0.50 -26.16 8.51
C TYR A 347 0.23 -27.45 7.72
N GLU A 348 -1.01 -27.68 7.31
CA GLU A 348 -1.38 -28.85 6.52
C GLU A 348 -0.71 -28.85 5.14
N ALA A 349 -0.61 -27.69 4.47
CA ALA A 349 0.04 -27.56 3.17
C ALA A 349 1.53 -27.91 3.23
N ILE A 350 2.24 -27.42 4.26
CA ILE A 350 3.65 -27.74 4.48
C ILE A 350 3.81 -29.21 4.89
N GLY A 351 2.95 -29.71 5.78
CA GLY A 351 2.94 -31.11 6.21
C GLY A 351 2.78 -32.07 5.04
N LYS A 352 1.83 -31.80 4.12
CA LYS A 352 1.64 -32.57 2.89
C LYS A 352 2.89 -32.62 2.02
N LEU A 353 3.62 -31.51 1.89
CA LEU A 353 4.87 -31.48 1.14
C LEU A 353 5.93 -32.36 1.81
N ILE A 354 6.09 -32.24 3.13
CA ILE A 354 7.06 -33.03 3.89
C ILE A 354 6.75 -34.53 3.85
N ASP A 355 5.47 -34.93 3.92
CA ASP A 355 5.07 -36.34 3.90
C ASP A 355 5.22 -36.97 2.50
N VAL A 356 5.29 -36.16 1.44
CA VAL A 356 5.63 -36.61 0.09
C VAL A 356 7.06 -37.14 0.03
N ASP A 357 8.01 -36.58 0.77
CA ASP A 357 9.39 -37.07 0.78
C ASP A 357 9.51 -38.50 1.36
N SER A 358 8.58 -38.91 2.24
CA SER A 358 8.49 -40.31 2.69
C SER A 358 7.91 -41.28 1.63
N ASN A 359 7.22 -40.76 0.61
CA ASN A 359 6.56 -41.55 -0.43
C ASN A 359 7.05 -41.11 -1.82
N HIS A 360 8.09 -41.78 -2.33
CA HIS A 360 8.71 -41.54 -3.65
C HIS A 360 7.74 -41.51 -4.87
N SER A 361 6.45 -41.77 -4.67
CA SER A 361 5.40 -41.79 -5.69
C SER A 361 4.96 -40.40 -6.18
N CYS A 362 4.98 -39.34 -5.36
CA CYS A 362 4.43 -38.03 -5.79
C CYS A 362 5.36 -37.26 -6.73
N ARG A 363 6.69 -37.46 -6.64
CA ARG A 363 7.66 -36.91 -7.61
C ARG A 363 7.46 -37.45 -9.03
N GLN A 364 6.71 -38.54 -9.20
CA GLN A 364 6.40 -39.10 -10.51
C GLN A 364 5.29 -38.32 -11.25
N ASN A 365 4.54 -37.46 -10.55
CA ASN A 365 3.56 -36.55 -11.18
C ASN A 365 3.96 -35.08 -10.95
N PRO A 366 4.66 -34.46 -11.92
CA PRO A 366 5.16 -33.08 -11.81
C PRO A 366 4.07 -32.05 -11.51
N VAL A 367 2.84 -32.26 -11.99
CA VAL A 367 1.73 -31.31 -11.82
C VAL A 367 1.26 -31.30 -10.37
N THR A 368 1.01 -32.47 -9.79
CA THR A 368 0.60 -32.60 -8.38
C THR A 368 1.67 -32.06 -7.44
N TYR A 369 2.95 -32.37 -7.71
CA TYR A 369 4.06 -31.84 -6.92
C TYR A 369 4.13 -30.30 -6.97
N THR A 370 3.99 -29.69 -8.15
CA THR A 370 4.01 -28.23 -8.31
C THR A 370 2.84 -27.54 -7.58
N GLN A 371 1.66 -28.18 -7.54
CA GLN A 371 0.51 -27.68 -6.78
C GLN A 371 0.74 -27.75 -5.27
N ILE A 372 1.29 -28.87 -4.76
CA ILE A 372 1.63 -29.02 -3.34
C ILE A 372 2.71 -28.02 -2.94
N LEU A 373 3.75 -27.88 -3.77
CA LEU A 373 4.85 -26.94 -3.55
C LEU A 373 4.34 -25.49 -3.50
N SER A 374 3.52 -25.08 -4.47
CA SER A 374 2.96 -23.71 -4.49
C SER A 374 2.04 -23.43 -3.30
N SER A 375 1.29 -24.44 -2.84
CA SER A 375 0.47 -24.35 -1.62
C SER A 375 1.34 -24.20 -0.37
N ALA A 376 2.45 -24.94 -0.26
CA ALA A 376 3.40 -24.81 0.85
C ALA A 376 4.12 -23.46 0.86
N VAL A 377 4.55 -22.97 -0.31
CA VAL A 377 5.13 -21.61 -0.46
C VAL A 377 4.15 -20.55 0.05
N ARG A 378 2.89 -20.58 -0.41
CA ARG A 378 1.84 -19.67 0.09
C ARG A 378 1.60 -19.82 1.59
N GLY A 379 1.57 -21.06 2.10
CA GLY A 379 1.44 -21.33 3.53
C GLY A 379 2.54 -20.68 4.37
N LEU A 380 3.79 -20.70 3.89
CA LEU A 380 4.91 -20.03 4.56
C LEU A 380 4.78 -18.50 4.51
N TYR A 381 4.36 -17.93 3.38
CA TYR A 381 4.06 -16.49 3.29
C TYR A 381 2.99 -16.09 4.31
N ARG A 382 1.89 -16.86 4.40
CA ARG A 382 0.81 -16.67 5.37
C ARG A 382 1.33 -16.68 6.80
N MET A 383 2.07 -17.73 7.17
CA MET A 383 2.65 -17.85 8.51
C MET A 383 3.54 -16.65 8.85
N GLY A 384 4.44 -16.27 7.94
CA GLY A 384 5.32 -15.12 8.14
C GLY A 384 4.57 -13.83 8.40
N THR A 385 3.56 -13.52 7.58
CA THR A 385 2.74 -12.31 7.74
C THR A 385 1.96 -12.36 9.05
N VAL A 386 1.35 -13.49 9.42
CA VAL A 386 0.67 -13.63 10.73
C VAL A 386 1.64 -13.38 11.88
N PHE A 387 2.83 -14.00 11.85
CA PHE A 387 3.80 -13.82 12.92
C PHE A 387 4.31 -12.38 13.05
N SER A 388 4.42 -11.63 11.94
CA SER A 388 4.86 -10.24 11.97
C SER A 388 3.94 -9.31 12.78
N HIS A 389 2.66 -9.65 12.89
CA HIS A 389 1.65 -8.89 13.65
C HIS A 389 1.44 -9.39 15.08
N LEU A 390 2.04 -10.53 15.45
CA LEU A 390 1.95 -11.09 16.80
C LEU A 390 3.07 -10.55 17.70
N THR A 391 3.25 -9.22 17.73
CA THR A 391 4.27 -8.59 18.58
C THR A 391 3.99 -8.84 20.06
N THR A 392 5.01 -9.25 20.79
CA THR A 392 4.94 -9.41 22.25
C THR A 392 4.98 -8.04 22.93
N SER A 393 3.94 -7.70 23.69
CA SER A 393 4.01 -6.55 24.60
C SER A 393 5.11 -6.77 25.64
N LEU A 394 5.82 -5.70 25.99
CA LEU A 394 6.97 -5.64 26.91
C LEU A 394 6.82 -6.59 28.14
N PRO A 395 7.90 -7.24 28.60
CA PRO A 395 7.86 -8.30 29.61
C PRO A 395 7.52 -7.74 31.01
N THR A 396 6.23 -7.56 31.27
CA THR A 396 5.71 -7.37 32.65
C THR A 396 4.88 -8.57 33.12
N GLY A 397 4.74 -9.62 32.30
CA GLY A 397 3.98 -10.83 32.59
C GLY A 397 4.85 -12.07 32.74
N HIS A 398 4.35 -13.07 33.49
CA HIS A 398 5.06 -14.33 33.73
C HIS A 398 5.41 -15.08 32.43
N PRO A 399 6.57 -15.79 32.37
CA PRO A 399 7.15 -16.31 31.12
C PRO A 399 6.41 -17.50 30.48
N THR A 400 5.41 -18.06 31.16
CA THR A 400 4.89 -19.41 30.85
C THR A 400 3.63 -19.43 30.00
N ASP A 401 2.89 -18.32 29.90
CA ASP A 401 1.60 -18.26 29.20
C ASP A 401 1.62 -17.33 27.98
N ASN A 402 2.77 -17.23 27.30
CA ASN A 402 2.80 -16.46 26.07
C ASN A 402 2.24 -17.29 24.91
N LEU A 403 1.04 -16.92 24.47
CA LEU A 403 0.33 -17.41 23.29
C LEU A 403 1.24 -17.56 22.05
N VAL A 404 2.16 -16.61 21.86
CA VAL A 404 3.15 -16.62 20.78
C VAL A 404 4.08 -17.83 20.91
N CYS A 405 4.53 -18.17 22.12
CA CYS A 405 5.36 -19.37 22.34
C CYS A 405 4.67 -20.67 21.92
N GLY A 406 3.35 -20.78 22.09
CA GLY A 406 2.59 -21.97 21.68
C GLY A 406 2.66 -22.18 20.15
N LEU A 407 2.42 -21.11 19.39
CA LEU A 407 2.49 -21.16 17.92
C LEU A 407 3.91 -21.37 17.41
N LEU A 408 4.91 -20.73 18.02
CA LEU A 408 6.32 -20.90 17.67
C LEU A 408 6.83 -22.33 17.92
N ARG A 409 6.42 -22.94 19.04
CA ARG A 409 6.75 -24.34 19.36
C ARG A 409 6.21 -25.32 18.33
N ALA A 410 5.08 -25.00 17.70
CA ALA A 410 4.53 -25.78 16.59
C ALA A 410 5.22 -25.45 15.26
N PHE A 411 5.62 -24.19 15.06
CA PHE A 411 6.23 -23.69 13.82
C PHE A 411 7.62 -24.25 13.55
N TRP A 412 8.56 -24.13 14.52
CA TRP A 412 9.95 -24.49 14.28
C TRP A 412 10.15 -25.95 13.84
N PRO A 413 9.58 -26.97 14.50
CA PRO A 413 9.82 -28.36 14.10
C PRO A 413 9.41 -28.68 12.66
N ILE A 414 8.35 -28.03 12.18
CA ILE A 414 7.85 -28.19 10.80
C ILE A 414 8.80 -27.49 9.83
N LEU A 415 9.23 -26.27 10.16
CA LEU A 415 10.18 -25.52 9.35
C LEU A 415 11.56 -26.21 9.29
N GLU A 416 12.05 -26.72 10.42
CA GLU A 416 13.32 -27.46 10.50
C GLU A 416 13.28 -28.72 9.63
N LYS A 417 12.17 -29.48 9.70
CA LYS A 417 11.98 -30.67 8.87
C LYS A 417 11.91 -30.31 7.39
N LEU A 418 11.29 -29.18 7.04
CA LEU A 418 11.28 -28.66 5.67
C LEU A 418 12.67 -28.23 5.21
N LEU A 419 13.39 -27.47 6.03
CA LEU A 419 14.72 -26.93 5.69
C LEU A 419 15.79 -28.04 5.58
N ARG A 420 15.55 -29.21 6.17
CA ARG A 420 16.41 -30.40 6.03
C ARG A 420 15.96 -31.35 4.92
N SER A 421 14.86 -31.05 4.24
CA SER A 421 14.33 -31.91 3.18
C SER A 421 15.01 -31.63 1.84
N GLU A 422 14.78 -32.46 0.83
CA GLU A 422 15.32 -32.21 -0.52
C GLU A 422 14.55 -31.11 -1.26
N HIS A 423 13.38 -30.69 -0.75
CA HIS A 423 12.54 -29.68 -1.40
C HIS A 423 13.15 -28.27 -1.39
N VAL A 424 14.13 -28.01 -0.52
CA VAL A 424 14.84 -26.72 -0.43
C VAL A 424 15.70 -26.39 -1.66
N ASP A 425 15.91 -27.36 -2.55
CA ASP A 425 16.47 -27.08 -3.89
C ASP A 425 15.59 -26.09 -4.67
N ASN A 426 14.30 -25.94 -4.32
CA ASN A 426 13.47 -24.87 -4.87
C ASN A 426 13.76 -23.52 -4.18
N GLY A 427 14.32 -22.57 -4.93
CA GLY A 427 14.64 -21.22 -4.43
C GLY A 427 13.43 -20.45 -3.87
N ASN A 428 12.24 -20.58 -4.46
CA ASN A 428 11.03 -19.89 -3.96
C ASN A 428 10.58 -20.43 -2.60
N LEU A 429 10.67 -21.75 -2.40
CA LEU A 429 10.39 -22.39 -1.11
C LEU A 429 11.39 -21.97 -0.05
N SER A 430 12.68 -21.98 -0.39
CA SER A 430 13.75 -21.53 0.50
C SER A 430 13.59 -20.06 0.90
N ALA A 431 13.27 -19.19 -0.06
CA ALA A 431 12.99 -17.78 0.20
C ALA A 431 11.76 -17.59 1.11
N ALA A 432 10.67 -18.31 0.85
CA ALA A 432 9.46 -18.24 1.69
C ALA A 432 9.71 -18.76 3.11
N ALA A 433 10.47 -19.84 3.26
CA ALA A 433 10.86 -20.40 4.57
C ALA A 433 11.74 -19.42 5.36
N CYS A 434 12.75 -18.84 4.70
CA CYS A 434 13.64 -17.83 5.29
C CYS A 434 12.88 -16.56 5.69
N ARG A 435 11.93 -16.09 4.86
CA ARG A 435 11.06 -14.96 5.18
C ARG A 435 10.19 -15.26 6.40
N ALA A 436 9.50 -16.40 6.42
CA ALA A 436 8.63 -16.78 7.54
C ALA A 436 9.39 -16.88 8.85
N LEU A 437 10.60 -17.46 8.83
CA LEU A 437 11.49 -17.51 9.98
C LEU A 437 11.92 -16.11 10.44
N SER A 438 12.35 -15.25 9.52
CA SER A 438 12.83 -13.90 9.85
C SER A 438 11.74 -13.09 10.54
N LEU A 439 10.52 -13.10 10.00
CA LEU A 439 9.38 -12.41 10.60
C LEU A 439 8.98 -12.98 11.96
N ALA A 440 9.05 -14.31 12.13
CA ALA A 440 8.80 -14.94 13.41
C ALA A 440 9.83 -14.56 14.47
N VAL A 441 11.12 -14.53 14.10
CA VAL A 441 12.21 -14.14 15.01
C VAL A 441 12.08 -12.67 15.41
N GLN A 442 11.84 -11.77 14.44
CA GLN A 442 11.66 -10.34 14.69
C GLN A 442 10.48 -10.03 15.62
N SER A 443 9.37 -10.75 15.54
CA SER A 443 8.21 -10.48 16.39
C SER A 443 8.31 -11.09 17.80
N SER A 444 9.11 -12.15 17.94
CA SER A 444 9.12 -13.00 19.13
C SER A 444 10.41 -12.94 19.94
N GLY A 445 11.46 -12.35 19.38
CA GLY A 445 12.74 -12.07 20.03
C GLY A 445 13.27 -13.25 20.84
N GLN A 446 13.43 -13.02 22.15
CA GLN A 446 14.05 -13.97 23.10
C GLN A 446 13.41 -15.36 23.16
N HIS A 447 12.18 -15.56 22.68
CA HIS A 447 11.55 -16.88 22.65
C HIS A 447 12.25 -17.87 21.71
N PHE A 448 13.07 -17.38 20.77
CA PHE A 448 13.91 -18.20 19.90
C PHE A 448 15.32 -18.46 20.45
N ALA A 449 15.69 -17.91 21.61
CA ALA A 449 17.06 -18.04 22.15
C ALA A 449 17.53 -19.51 22.24
N MET A 450 16.66 -20.41 22.70
CA MET A 450 16.97 -21.84 22.83
C MET A 450 17.15 -22.57 21.49
N LEU A 451 16.62 -22.01 20.40
CA LEU A 451 16.68 -22.58 19.04
C LEU A 451 17.75 -21.91 18.17
N LEU A 452 18.42 -20.87 18.68
CA LEU A 452 19.32 -20.02 17.92
C LEU A 452 20.46 -20.80 17.25
N HIS A 453 21.05 -21.76 17.98
CA HIS A 453 22.08 -22.63 17.45
C HIS A 453 21.58 -23.44 16.25
N ASP A 454 20.44 -24.12 16.40
CA ASP A 454 19.87 -24.97 15.36
C ASP A 454 19.44 -24.16 14.13
N ILE A 455 18.92 -22.94 14.35
CA ILE A 455 18.57 -22.00 13.29
C ILE A 455 19.80 -21.61 12.48
N LEU A 456 20.83 -21.07 13.11
CA LEU A 456 22.01 -20.57 12.40
C LEU A 456 22.84 -21.70 11.78
N ASP A 457 22.88 -22.88 12.42
CA ASP A 457 23.50 -24.07 11.85
C ASP A 457 22.74 -24.52 10.58
N CYS A 458 21.42 -24.54 10.62
CA CYS A 458 20.58 -24.90 9.48
C CYS A 458 20.72 -23.91 8.31
N LEU A 459 20.61 -22.59 8.57
CA LEU A 459 20.75 -21.56 7.54
C LEU A 459 22.12 -21.58 6.87
N SER A 460 23.18 -21.68 7.67
CA SER A 460 24.55 -21.70 7.13
C SER A 460 24.84 -23.00 6.35
N THR A 461 24.35 -24.15 6.81
CA THR A 461 24.49 -25.43 6.11
C THR A 461 23.74 -25.42 4.77
N ASN A 462 22.51 -24.91 4.76
CA ASN A 462 21.73 -24.84 3.52
C ASN A 462 22.32 -23.87 2.50
N PHE A 463 22.87 -22.73 2.94
CA PHE A 463 23.59 -21.85 2.03
C PHE A 463 24.83 -22.53 1.41
N LEU A 464 25.59 -23.32 2.18
CA LEU A 464 26.74 -24.04 1.64
C LEU A 464 26.34 -25.04 0.53
N SER A 465 25.15 -25.63 0.63
CA SER A 465 24.57 -26.51 -0.39
C SER A 465 23.99 -25.74 -1.58
N PHE A 466 23.36 -24.58 -1.35
CA PHE A 466 22.67 -23.77 -2.36
C PHE A 466 23.18 -22.32 -2.34
N GLN A 467 24.40 -22.13 -2.85
CA GLN A 467 25.18 -20.90 -2.70
C GLN A 467 24.69 -19.69 -3.51
N SER A 468 23.70 -19.89 -4.39
CA SER A 468 22.97 -18.82 -5.09
C SER A 468 21.75 -18.31 -4.31
N TYR A 469 21.34 -18.98 -3.22
CA TYR A 469 20.16 -18.60 -2.45
C TYR A 469 20.55 -17.65 -1.31
N ASP A 470 20.62 -16.37 -1.62
CA ASP A 470 20.98 -15.29 -0.69
C ASP A 470 20.02 -15.18 0.52
N CYS A 471 18.80 -15.71 0.40
CA CYS A 471 17.77 -15.66 1.43
C CYS A 471 18.24 -16.25 2.77
N TYR A 472 19.15 -17.23 2.75
CA TYR A 472 19.75 -17.80 3.96
C TYR A 472 20.65 -16.81 4.68
N ILE A 473 21.45 -16.02 3.94
CA ILE A 473 22.28 -14.95 4.50
C ILE A 473 21.38 -13.84 5.06
N ARG A 474 20.35 -13.43 4.30
CA ARG A 474 19.40 -12.39 4.73
C ARG A 474 18.67 -12.80 6.02
N ALA A 475 18.19 -14.04 6.12
CA ALA A 475 17.55 -14.55 7.33
C ALA A 475 18.52 -14.63 8.52
N ALA A 476 19.74 -15.12 8.30
CA ALA A 476 20.75 -15.17 9.36
C ALA A 476 21.14 -13.77 9.84
N SER A 477 21.16 -12.76 8.94
CA SER A 477 21.39 -11.36 9.30
C SER A 477 20.32 -10.86 10.28
N GLY A 478 19.03 -11.09 9.98
CA GLY A 478 17.93 -10.68 10.85
C GLY A 478 17.94 -11.39 12.21
N VAL A 479 18.33 -12.68 12.24
CA VAL A 479 18.53 -13.42 13.49
C VAL A 479 19.68 -12.83 14.31
N ILE A 480 20.84 -12.56 13.70
CA ILE A 480 21.97 -11.97 14.42
C ILE A 480 21.62 -10.57 14.93
N GLU A 481 20.92 -9.75 14.15
CA GLU A 481 20.48 -8.42 14.55
C GLU A 481 19.70 -8.45 15.87
N GLU A 482 18.71 -9.35 15.96
CA GLU A 482 17.84 -9.52 17.13
C GLU A 482 18.59 -9.98 18.39
N PHE A 483 19.56 -10.89 18.24
CA PHE A 483 20.31 -11.48 19.36
C PHE A 483 21.68 -10.85 19.62
N SER A 484 22.07 -9.84 18.85
CA SER A 484 23.41 -9.23 18.85
C SER A 484 23.86 -8.72 20.22
N GLN A 485 22.92 -8.25 21.05
CA GLN A 485 23.20 -7.73 22.38
C GLN A 485 23.65 -8.81 23.39
N GLN A 486 23.42 -10.09 23.11
CA GLN A 486 23.71 -11.18 24.04
C GLN A 486 25.12 -11.75 23.81
N GLU A 487 26.06 -11.41 24.70
CA GLU A 487 27.48 -11.80 24.63
C GLU A 487 27.68 -13.32 24.52
N GLU A 488 26.78 -14.11 25.11
CA GLU A 488 26.86 -15.57 25.15
C GLU A 488 26.85 -16.25 23.78
N TYR A 489 26.27 -15.61 22.75
CA TYR A 489 26.18 -16.14 21.40
C TYR A 489 27.29 -15.67 20.46
N GLY A 490 28.25 -14.89 20.95
CA GLY A 490 29.32 -14.33 20.12
C GLY A 490 30.11 -15.38 19.32
N SER A 491 30.44 -16.52 19.93
CA SER A 491 31.15 -17.62 19.25
C SER A 491 30.34 -18.27 18.13
N LEU A 492 29.02 -18.37 18.32
CA LEU A 492 28.10 -18.88 17.31
C LEU A 492 28.04 -17.93 16.11
N PHE A 493 27.92 -16.62 16.34
CA PHE A 493 27.89 -15.61 15.27
C PHE A 493 29.19 -15.61 14.46
N VAL A 494 30.35 -15.74 15.12
CA VAL A 494 31.65 -15.86 14.45
C VAL A 494 31.68 -17.10 13.55
N THR A 495 31.19 -18.24 14.05
CA THR A 495 31.13 -19.49 13.30
C THR A 495 30.22 -19.38 12.07
N THR A 496 29.05 -18.74 12.21
CA THR A 496 28.14 -18.47 11.10
C THR A 496 28.78 -17.54 10.06
N PHE A 497 29.41 -16.45 10.50
CA PHE A 497 30.11 -15.53 9.60
C PHE A 497 31.25 -16.23 8.85
N GLU A 498 32.00 -17.11 9.53
CA GLU A 498 33.05 -17.91 8.93
C GLU A 498 32.50 -18.81 7.81
N ARG A 499 31.39 -19.52 8.06
CA ARG A 499 30.76 -20.40 7.06
C ARG A 499 30.31 -19.63 5.81
N PHE A 500 29.67 -18.48 5.98
CA PHE A 500 29.26 -17.65 4.83
C PHE A 500 30.46 -17.08 4.07
N THR A 501 31.43 -16.50 4.78
CA THR A 501 32.63 -15.90 4.17
C THR A 501 33.43 -16.91 3.36
N LYS A 502 33.52 -18.16 3.84
CA LYS A 502 34.28 -19.24 3.19
C LYS A 502 33.52 -19.95 2.08
N ALA A 503 32.24 -19.63 1.86
CA ALA A 503 31.47 -20.21 0.76
C ALA A 503 32.12 -19.86 -0.59
N ALA A 504 32.07 -20.79 -1.54
CA ALA A 504 32.73 -20.63 -2.83
C ALA A 504 32.16 -19.45 -3.64
N SER A 505 30.84 -19.20 -3.57
CA SER A 505 30.18 -18.07 -4.24
C SER A 505 30.68 -16.72 -3.70
N ILE A 506 30.75 -16.56 -2.39
CA ILE A 506 31.29 -15.35 -1.74
C ILE A 506 32.78 -15.17 -2.06
N MET A 507 33.56 -16.25 -1.98
CA MET A 507 34.98 -16.21 -2.32
C MET A 507 35.22 -15.90 -3.81
N ALA A 508 34.29 -16.25 -4.69
CA ALA A 508 34.34 -15.94 -6.11
C ALA A 508 34.07 -14.46 -6.45
N LEU A 509 33.53 -13.65 -5.52
CA LEU A 509 33.36 -12.20 -5.69
C LEU A 509 34.72 -11.49 -5.70
N ASN A 510 35.50 -11.64 -6.77
CA ASN A 510 36.88 -11.16 -6.87
C ASN A 510 37.07 -10.09 -7.96
N SER A 511 36.00 -9.70 -8.65
CA SER A 511 35.98 -8.64 -9.65
C SER A 511 34.61 -7.97 -9.68
N SER A 512 34.56 -6.71 -10.12
CA SER A 512 33.31 -5.96 -10.31
C SER A 512 32.35 -6.69 -11.24
N TYR A 513 32.87 -7.32 -12.31
CA TYR A 513 32.08 -8.09 -13.25
C TYR A 513 31.27 -9.21 -12.59
N ILE A 514 31.88 -9.99 -11.69
CA ILE A 514 31.16 -11.07 -10.98
C ILE A 514 30.13 -10.47 -10.02
N CYS A 515 30.46 -9.35 -9.37
CA CYS A 515 29.51 -8.64 -8.50
C CYS A 515 28.28 -8.14 -9.28
N ASP A 516 28.46 -7.72 -10.53
CA ASP A 516 27.38 -7.31 -11.42
C ASP A 516 26.53 -8.49 -11.91
N GLN A 517 27.06 -9.73 -11.93
CA GLN A 517 26.31 -10.94 -12.26
C GLN A 517 25.48 -11.46 -11.08
N GLU A 518 25.94 -11.24 -9.85
CA GLU A 518 25.31 -11.73 -8.62
C GLU A 518 25.01 -10.58 -7.63
N PRO A 519 24.24 -9.54 -8.03
CA PRO A 519 24.06 -8.34 -7.22
C PRO A 519 23.30 -8.61 -5.92
N ASP A 520 22.33 -9.52 -5.93
CA ASP A 520 21.55 -9.90 -4.74
C ASP A 520 22.41 -10.57 -3.66
N LEU A 521 23.32 -11.45 -4.08
CA LEU A 521 24.25 -12.12 -3.19
C LEU A 521 25.23 -11.13 -2.56
N VAL A 522 25.74 -10.18 -3.35
CA VAL A 522 26.60 -9.10 -2.86
C VAL A 522 25.86 -8.26 -1.82
N GLU A 523 24.63 -7.85 -2.12
CA GLU A 523 23.82 -7.03 -1.23
C GLU A 523 23.52 -7.77 0.09
N ALA A 524 23.13 -9.06 0.01
CA ALA A 524 22.90 -9.88 1.18
C ALA A 524 24.15 -10.04 2.06
N TYR A 525 25.31 -10.34 1.47
CA TYR A 525 26.55 -10.55 2.21
C TYR A 525 27.09 -9.26 2.84
N THR A 526 27.07 -8.15 2.10
CA THR A 526 27.54 -6.85 2.61
C THR A 526 26.63 -6.30 3.70
N ASN A 527 25.31 -6.47 3.56
CA ASN A 527 24.35 -6.12 4.62
C ASN A 527 24.54 -7.01 5.86
N PHE A 528 24.72 -8.32 5.68
CA PHE A 528 25.04 -9.23 6.79
C PHE A 528 26.32 -8.80 7.53
N ALA A 529 27.40 -8.51 6.80
CA ALA A 529 28.66 -8.08 7.40
C ALA A 529 28.51 -6.73 8.12
N SER A 530 27.71 -5.81 7.57
CA SER A 530 27.36 -4.54 8.21
C SER A 530 26.60 -4.75 9.52
N THR A 531 25.55 -5.59 9.51
CA THR A 531 24.78 -5.93 10.71
C THR A 531 25.66 -6.61 11.76
N PHE A 532 26.53 -7.53 11.36
CA PHE A 532 27.49 -8.18 12.25
C PHE A 532 28.42 -7.16 12.92
N VAL A 533 28.99 -6.21 12.15
CA VAL A 533 29.89 -5.19 12.70
C VAL A 533 29.17 -4.23 13.65
N ARG A 534 27.94 -3.80 13.31
CA ARG A 534 27.16 -2.87 14.14
C ARG A 534 26.62 -3.51 15.42
N GLY A 535 26.23 -4.78 15.36
CA GLY A 535 25.60 -5.48 16.47
C GLY A 535 26.58 -6.15 17.44
N SER A 536 27.73 -6.63 16.96
CA SER A 536 28.60 -7.50 17.77
C SER A 536 29.45 -6.74 18.79
N HIS A 537 29.66 -7.37 19.94
CA HIS A 537 30.56 -6.88 20.99
C HIS A 537 32.03 -6.85 20.53
N LYS A 538 32.84 -5.99 21.16
CA LYS A 538 34.24 -5.77 20.79
C LYS A 538 35.09 -7.04 20.74
N GLU A 539 34.86 -7.97 21.65
CA GLU A 539 35.59 -9.24 21.73
C GLU A 539 35.26 -10.16 20.55
N VAL A 540 33.99 -10.17 20.12
CA VAL A 540 33.51 -10.92 18.96
C VAL A 540 34.12 -10.35 17.69
N LEU A 541 34.14 -9.02 17.54
CA LEU A 541 34.79 -8.35 16.40
C LEU A 541 36.30 -8.65 16.35
N ALA A 542 36.97 -8.65 17.51
CA ALA A 542 38.39 -9.00 17.59
C ALA A 542 38.64 -10.45 17.18
N ALA A 543 37.76 -11.39 17.55
CA ALA A 543 37.84 -12.79 17.14
C ALA A 543 37.59 -13.00 15.63
N SER A 544 36.82 -12.12 14.99
CA SER A 544 36.50 -12.17 13.56
C SER A 544 37.48 -11.43 12.64
N GLY A 545 38.66 -11.01 13.13
CA GLY A 545 39.56 -10.11 12.39
C GLY A 545 39.92 -10.59 10.96
N SER A 546 40.21 -11.88 10.78
CA SER A 546 40.53 -12.43 9.45
C SER A 546 39.31 -12.51 8.52
N LEU A 547 38.11 -12.70 9.07
CA LEU A 547 36.86 -12.70 8.31
C LEU A 547 36.51 -11.29 7.84
N LEU A 548 36.70 -10.30 8.72
CA LEU A 548 36.49 -8.88 8.42
C LEU A 548 37.45 -8.37 7.34
N GLU A 549 38.71 -8.83 7.35
CA GLU A 549 39.66 -8.50 6.28
C GLU A 549 39.16 -8.98 4.90
N VAL A 550 38.68 -10.23 4.83
CA VAL A 550 38.10 -10.77 3.61
C VAL A 550 36.84 -10.01 3.21
N SER A 551 35.90 -9.77 4.13
CA SER A 551 34.66 -9.05 3.83
C SER A 551 34.93 -7.61 3.35
N PHE A 552 35.90 -6.90 3.94
CA PHE A 552 36.31 -5.58 3.47
C PHE A 552 36.92 -5.62 2.08
N GLN A 553 37.76 -6.62 1.79
CA GLN A 553 38.29 -6.82 0.43
C GLN A 553 37.16 -7.04 -0.58
N LYS A 554 36.17 -7.89 -0.24
CA LYS A 554 34.98 -8.12 -1.08
C LYS A 554 34.19 -6.84 -1.30
N ALA A 555 33.90 -6.10 -0.24
CA ALA A 555 33.16 -4.85 -0.31
C ALA A 555 33.87 -3.77 -1.14
N ALA A 556 35.20 -3.65 -1.01
CA ALA A 556 35.99 -2.70 -1.80
C ALA A 556 35.90 -3.01 -3.31
N ILE A 557 35.92 -4.28 -3.69
CA ILE A 557 35.70 -4.71 -5.08
C ILE A 557 34.27 -4.36 -5.52
N CYS A 558 33.27 -4.67 -4.69
CA CYS A 558 31.85 -4.43 -4.99
C CYS A 558 31.51 -2.95 -5.15
N CYS A 559 32.24 -2.03 -4.51
CA CYS A 559 32.06 -0.59 -4.71
C CYS A 559 32.32 -0.13 -6.15
N THR A 560 33.01 -0.95 -6.95
CA THR A 560 33.30 -0.68 -8.37
C THR A 560 32.33 -1.37 -9.32
N ALA A 561 31.31 -2.06 -8.80
CA ALA A 561 30.23 -2.65 -9.58
C ALA A 561 29.34 -1.57 -10.20
N MET A 562 28.77 -1.83 -11.38
CA MET A 562 27.81 -0.93 -12.02
C MET A 562 26.41 -1.05 -11.43
N HIS A 563 26.07 -2.18 -10.82
CA HIS A 563 24.78 -2.39 -10.17
C HIS A 563 24.62 -1.50 -8.94
N ARG A 564 23.64 -0.58 -8.97
CA ARG A 564 23.41 0.45 -7.94
C ARG A 564 23.20 -0.12 -6.54
N GLY A 565 22.40 -1.17 -6.38
CA GLY A 565 22.10 -1.78 -5.06
C GLY A 565 23.35 -2.35 -4.40
N ALA A 566 23.97 -3.35 -5.02
CA ALA A 566 25.27 -3.91 -4.67
C ALA A 566 26.35 -2.86 -4.31
N ALA A 567 26.56 -1.84 -5.15
CA ALA A 567 27.56 -0.80 -4.87
C ALA A 567 27.19 0.04 -3.63
N LEU A 568 25.92 0.43 -3.47
CA LEU A 568 25.44 1.18 -2.31
C LEU A 568 25.54 0.37 -1.01
N ALA A 569 25.19 -0.91 -1.02
CA ALA A 569 25.30 -1.78 0.14
C ALA A 569 26.77 -1.96 0.56
N ALA A 570 27.68 -2.15 -0.39
CA ALA A 570 29.12 -2.22 -0.14
C ALA A 570 29.69 -0.91 0.45
N MET A 571 29.29 0.24 -0.09
CA MET A 571 29.69 1.56 0.45
C MET A 571 29.10 1.81 1.85
N SER A 572 27.85 1.40 2.09
CA SER A 572 27.20 1.45 3.40
C SER A 572 27.97 0.62 4.44
N TYR A 573 28.42 -0.57 4.05
CA TYR A 573 29.26 -1.41 4.90
C TYR A 573 30.62 -0.77 5.20
N LEU A 574 31.33 -0.26 4.19
CA LEU A 574 32.64 0.39 4.39
C LEU A 574 32.57 1.71 5.19
N SER A 575 31.39 2.34 5.23
CA SER A 575 31.15 3.54 6.02
C SER A 575 30.57 3.25 7.42
N CYS A 576 30.34 1.98 7.77
CA CYS A 576 29.95 1.60 9.12
C CYS A 576 31.01 2.05 10.12
N LYS A 577 30.57 2.83 11.12
CA LYS A 577 31.39 3.29 12.23
C LYS A 577 31.25 2.39 13.44
#